data_AF-A0A1C6UWB4-F1
#
_entry.id   AF-A0A1C6UWB4-F1
#
_cell.length_a   1.000
_cell.length_b   1.000
_cell.length_c   1.000
_cell.angle_alpha   90.00
_cell.angle_beta   90.00
_cell.angle_gamma   90.00
#
_symmetry.space_group_name_H-M   'P 1'
#
loop_
_entity.id
_entity.type
_entity.pdbx_description
1 polymer ?
#
loop_
_entity_poly.entity_id
_entity_poly.type
_entity_poly.pdbx_seq_one_letter_code
_entity_poly.pdbx_strand_id
1 'polypeptide(L)'
;MSPVTAALFTWPLGDDAVLIPRTAAIAEAHLALVEANYQRLARWFPDAFQEPPTLEGVRANLERAGQAWQEGSLLPLSIAVPAEGGWRLVGWVQLVIDSPARSGEVGYWLDAGHVGRGLVTRAVTAVLDHAFGPLGLERIGLPTTVDNTRSRSVAERLGFTQEAVLRGAAAFPDERRDLVVYGLLAHEWHRLPGHPGGSGQAIRNQEATRMPAGLAFSQAAGRTPGRISEREPRMSAKNATTVSDGFSAEERAAMKERAAELRAEGKKGAKKADDLQAVLDRIAQMAPDDRALAERVHATVTAAAPQLSPKTWYGMPAYANADGKIVFFFQDSGKFNYRYSTLGFQDPANLDEGDMWPVAYALQKWSPAVEKKVVALVKAAVS
;
A
#
# COMPACT_ATOMS: atom_id res chain seq x y z
N MET A 1 -17.70 -14.10 18.68
CA MET A 1 -16.81 -13.57 17.61
C MET A 1 -17.02 -14.41 16.36
N SER A 2 -17.36 -13.78 15.25
CA SER A 2 -17.64 -14.46 13.98
C SER A 2 -16.35 -15.02 13.36
N PRO A 3 -16.35 -16.28 12.87
CA PRO A 3 -15.20 -16.87 12.20
C PRO A 3 -14.91 -16.14 10.88
N VAL A 4 -13.62 -16.04 10.53
CA VAL A 4 -13.19 -15.53 9.21
C VAL A 4 -13.07 -16.72 8.27
N THR A 5 -13.86 -16.74 7.20
CA THR A 5 -13.71 -17.71 6.10
C THR A 5 -12.38 -17.47 5.42
N ALA A 6 -11.58 -18.54 5.28
CA ALA A 6 -10.16 -18.53 4.94
C ALA A 6 -9.75 -17.39 3.98
N ALA A 7 -8.96 -16.44 4.50
CA ALA A 7 -8.11 -15.64 3.64
C ALA A 7 -7.25 -16.59 2.80
N LEU A 8 -7.16 -16.36 1.49
CA LEU A 8 -6.46 -17.20 0.50
C LEU A 8 -4.97 -17.46 0.82
N PHE A 9 -4.42 -16.85 1.87
CA PHE A 9 -3.04 -17.00 2.32
C PHE A 9 -2.98 -16.99 3.86
N THR A 10 -2.38 -18.02 4.44
CA THR A 10 -2.07 -18.10 5.87
C THR A 10 -0.63 -18.57 6.05
N TRP A 11 0.03 -18.12 7.11
CA TRP A 11 1.36 -18.60 7.49
C TRP A 11 1.24 -19.41 8.79
N PRO A 12 1.58 -20.71 8.80
CA PRO A 12 1.47 -21.53 9.99
C PRO A 12 2.45 -21.08 11.07
N LEU A 13 1.96 -21.01 12.31
CA LEU A 13 2.81 -20.85 13.50
C LEU A 13 3.04 -22.19 14.20
N GLY A 14 2.64 -23.30 13.59
CA GLY A 14 2.51 -24.62 14.20
C GLY A 14 1.09 -25.15 13.97
N ASP A 15 0.71 -26.22 14.67
CA ASP A 15 -0.56 -26.91 14.41
C ASP A 15 -1.79 -26.17 14.96
N ASP A 16 -1.60 -25.21 15.87
CA ASP A 16 -2.68 -24.59 16.65
C ASP A 16 -2.88 -23.09 16.38
N ALA A 17 -2.15 -22.50 15.43
CA ALA A 17 -2.23 -21.09 15.11
C ALA A 17 -1.63 -20.71 13.75
N VAL A 18 -2.11 -19.60 13.19
CA VAL A 18 -1.63 -19.03 11.93
C VAL A 18 -1.49 -17.51 12.02
N LEU A 19 -0.68 -16.95 11.12
CA LEU A 19 -0.73 -15.53 10.75
C LEU A 19 -1.60 -15.36 9.52
N ILE A 20 -2.43 -14.32 9.53
CA ILE A 20 -3.35 -13.95 8.46
C ILE A 20 -3.09 -12.49 8.08
N PRO A 21 -2.97 -12.14 6.78
CA PRO A 21 -2.90 -10.75 6.37
C PRO A 21 -4.04 -9.90 6.94
N ARG A 22 -3.70 -8.79 7.58
CA ARG A 22 -4.67 -7.92 8.24
C ARG A 22 -5.20 -6.87 7.25
N THR A 23 -6.17 -7.29 6.44
CA THR A 23 -6.80 -6.48 5.38
C THR A 23 -8.22 -6.04 5.75
N ALA A 24 -8.82 -5.12 4.98
CA ALA A 24 -10.20 -4.68 5.20
C ALA A 24 -11.24 -5.83 5.15
N ALA A 25 -10.93 -6.95 4.51
CA ALA A 25 -11.80 -8.12 4.43
C ALA A 25 -12.08 -8.76 5.80
N ILE A 26 -11.19 -8.57 6.79
CA ILE A 26 -11.36 -9.13 8.13
C ILE A 26 -11.83 -8.08 9.15
N ALA A 27 -12.31 -6.93 8.70
CA ALA A 27 -12.60 -5.78 9.57
C ALA A 27 -13.62 -6.07 10.67
N GLU A 28 -14.67 -6.85 10.39
CA GLU A 28 -15.68 -7.19 11.39
C GLU A 28 -15.12 -8.09 12.49
N ALA A 29 -14.35 -9.11 12.12
CA ALA A 29 -13.67 -9.98 13.08
C ALA A 29 -12.59 -9.22 13.86
N HIS A 30 -11.90 -8.28 13.21
CA HIS A 30 -10.91 -7.42 13.85
C HIS A 30 -11.57 -6.46 14.84
N LEU A 31 -12.68 -5.82 14.47
CA LEU A 31 -13.46 -4.96 15.37
C LEU A 31 -13.88 -5.74 16.62
N ALA A 32 -14.50 -6.91 16.45
CA ALA A 32 -14.94 -7.72 17.57
C ALA A 32 -13.78 -8.12 18.50
N LEU A 33 -12.59 -8.39 17.95
CA LEU A 33 -11.38 -8.69 18.71
C LEU A 33 -10.92 -7.47 19.52
N VAL A 34 -10.90 -6.29 18.90
CA VAL A 34 -10.50 -5.03 19.53
C VAL A 34 -11.49 -4.62 20.62
N GLU A 35 -12.80 -4.68 20.35
CA GLU A 35 -13.86 -4.36 21.31
C GLU A 35 -13.74 -5.22 22.58
N ALA A 36 -13.55 -6.53 22.42
CA ALA A 36 -13.37 -7.46 23.53
C ALA A 36 -12.15 -7.14 24.41
N ASN A 37 -11.17 -6.39 23.87
CA ASN A 37 -9.92 -6.04 24.55
C ASN A 37 -9.76 -4.54 24.82
N TYR A 38 -10.74 -3.70 24.48
CA TYR A 38 -10.62 -2.24 24.41
C TYR A 38 -10.05 -1.64 25.70
N GLN A 39 -10.67 -1.95 26.85
CA GLN A 39 -10.26 -1.44 28.17
C GLN A 39 -8.82 -1.79 28.53
N ARG A 40 -8.34 -2.96 28.07
CA ARG A 40 -6.97 -3.40 28.31
C ARG A 40 -6.00 -2.74 27.32
N LEU A 41 -6.38 -2.62 26.05
CA LEU A 41 -5.53 -2.04 25.01
C LEU A 41 -5.34 -0.54 25.16
N ALA A 42 -6.38 0.19 25.61
CA ALA A 42 -6.30 1.62 25.88
C ALA A 42 -5.20 1.98 26.89
N ARG A 43 -4.85 1.05 27.81
CA ARG A 43 -3.75 1.22 28.76
C ARG A 43 -2.35 1.14 28.15
N TRP A 44 -2.23 0.54 26.96
CA TRP A 44 -0.96 0.30 26.27
C TRP A 44 -0.80 1.12 25.00
N PHE A 45 -1.91 1.51 24.37
CA PHE A 45 -1.95 2.30 23.13
C PHE A 45 -2.95 3.46 23.26
N PRO A 46 -2.66 4.44 24.13
CA PRO A 46 -3.63 5.48 24.47
C PRO A 46 -4.02 6.33 23.27
N ASP A 47 -3.08 6.66 22.39
CA ASP A 47 -3.36 7.42 21.16
C ASP A 47 -4.23 6.65 20.16
N ALA A 48 -4.16 5.31 20.17
CA ALA A 48 -4.91 4.47 19.24
C ALA A 48 -6.33 4.12 19.73
N PHE A 49 -6.64 4.37 21.00
CA PHE A 49 -7.91 3.99 21.65
C PHE A 49 -8.47 5.12 22.52
N GLN A 50 -8.34 6.36 22.06
CA GLN A 50 -8.98 7.52 22.72
C GLN A 50 -10.50 7.44 22.66
N GLU A 51 -11.03 6.93 21.54
CA GLU A 51 -12.45 6.68 21.31
C GLU A 51 -12.72 5.20 21.08
N PRO A 52 -13.94 4.70 21.41
CA PRO A 52 -14.34 3.35 21.09
C PRO A 52 -14.20 3.05 19.59
N PRO A 53 -13.73 1.85 19.21
CA PRO A 53 -13.55 1.51 17.81
C PRO A 53 -14.90 1.44 17.10
N THR A 54 -14.98 2.02 15.90
CA THR A 54 -16.13 1.85 15.00
C THR A 54 -15.75 0.95 13.84
N LEU A 55 -16.74 0.29 13.23
CA LEU A 55 -16.48 -0.55 12.04
C LEU A 55 -15.87 0.25 10.89
N GLU A 56 -16.34 1.48 10.69
CA GLU A 56 -15.80 2.40 9.69
C GLU A 56 -14.35 2.75 9.99
N GLY A 57 -14.04 3.14 11.23
CA GLY A 57 -12.67 3.47 11.65
C GLY A 57 -11.71 2.28 11.54
N VAL A 58 -12.17 1.08 11.94
CA VAL A 58 -11.40 -0.16 11.77
C VAL A 58 -11.16 -0.45 10.29
N ARG A 59 -12.19 -0.39 9.44
CA ARG A 59 -12.01 -0.58 7.98
C ARG A 59 -11.01 0.40 7.39
N ALA A 60 -11.14 1.68 7.71
CA ALA A 60 -10.21 2.72 7.24
C ALA A 60 -8.77 2.48 7.72
N ASN A 61 -8.57 2.02 8.96
CA ASN A 61 -7.26 1.64 9.47
C ASN A 61 -6.69 0.44 8.70
N LEU A 62 -7.48 -0.62 8.49
CA LEU A 62 -7.04 -1.80 7.76
C LEU A 62 -6.76 -1.51 6.28
N GLU A 63 -7.49 -0.59 5.65
CA GLU A 63 -7.19 -0.09 4.31
C GLU A 63 -5.83 0.62 4.26
N ARG A 64 -5.55 1.52 5.20
CA ARG A 64 -4.24 2.19 5.31
C ARG A 64 -3.11 1.21 5.56
N ALA A 65 -3.32 0.23 6.45
CA ALA A 65 -2.34 -0.82 6.70
C ALA A 65 -2.08 -1.67 5.45
N GLY A 66 -3.14 -1.98 4.69
CA GLY A 66 -3.02 -2.69 3.41
C GLY A 66 -2.25 -1.90 2.35
N GLN A 67 -2.44 -0.59 2.29
CA GLN A 67 -1.66 0.30 1.41
C GLN A 67 -0.18 0.31 1.79
N ALA A 68 0.13 0.53 3.07
CA ALA A 68 1.50 0.48 3.58
C ALA A 68 2.17 -0.89 3.33
N TRP A 69 1.40 -1.98 3.35
CA TRP A 69 1.90 -3.29 2.97
C TRP A 69 2.27 -3.40 1.49
N GLN A 70 1.42 -2.88 0.61
CA GLN A 70 1.72 -2.84 -0.83
C GLN A 70 2.93 -1.96 -1.15
N GLU A 71 3.15 -0.91 -0.37
CA GLU A 71 4.31 -0.02 -0.48
C GLU A 71 5.59 -0.60 0.12
N GLY A 72 5.50 -1.73 0.84
CA GLY A 72 6.62 -2.37 1.51
C GLY A 72 7.10 -1.63 2.77
N SER A 73 6.27 -0.75 3.33
CA SER A 73 6.56 0.00 4.56
C SER A 73 5.93 -0.62 5.81
N LEU A 74 5.07 -1.62 5.67
CA LEU A 74 4.42 -2.33 6.77
C LEU A 74 4.20 -3.81 6.43
N LEU A 75 4.34 -4.71 7.40
CA LEU A 75 3.84 -6.09 7.32
C LEU A 75 2.75 -6.29 8.37
N PRO A 76 1.46 -6.10 8.04
CA PRO A 76 0.37 -6.14 9.01
C PRO A 76 -0.28 -7.54 9.09
N LEU A 77 -0.02 -8.30 10.14
CA LEU A 77 -0.50 -9.69 10.28
C LEU A 77 -1.36 -9.86 11.54
N SER A 78 -2.49 -10.52 11.42
CA SER A 78 -3.30 -10.96 12.57
C SER A 78 -2.86 -12.35 13.01
N ILE A 79 -2.87 -12.60 14.31
CA ILE A 79 -2.67 -13.94 14.90
C ILE A 79 -4.05 -14.58 15.03
N ALA A 80 -4.21 -15.80 14.52
CA ALA A 80 -5.47 -16.52 14.57
C ALA A 80 -5.31 -17.96 15.04
N VAL A 81 -6.34 -18.49 15.69
CA VAL A 81 -6.43 -19.88 16.19
C VAL A 81 -7.65 -20.58 15.57
N PRO A 82 -7.65 -21.93 15.51
CA PRO A 82 -8.78 -22.68 14.96
C PRO A 82 -10.11 -22.34 15.66
N ALA A 83 -11.17 -22.29 14.87
CA ALA A 83 -12.55 -22.13 15.32
C ALA A 83 -13.51 -22.91 14.42
N GLU A 84 -14.73 -23.15 14.89
CA GLU A 84 -15.77 -23.72 14.05
C GLU A 84 -16.00 -22.81 12.83
N GLY A 85 -15.93 -23.40 11.62
CA GLY A 85 -16.10 -22.66 10.37
C GLY A 85 -14.91 -21.81 9.92
N GLY A 86 -13.74 -21.88 10.57
CA GLY A 86 -12.52 -21.22 10.07
C GLY A 86 -11.55 -20.78 11.17
N TRP A 87 -11.17 -19.50 11.14
CA TRP A 87 -10.18 -18.92 12.04
C TRP A 87 -10.78 -17.86 12.95
N ARG A 88 -10.36 -17.84 14.22
CA ARG A 88 -10.67 -16.77 15.18
C ARG A 88 -9.43 -15.93 15.41
N LEU A 89 -9.54 -14.63 15.20
CA LEU A 89 -8.47 -13.68 15.50
C LEU A 89 -8.28 -13.55 17.02
N VAL A 90 -7.03 -13.55 17.47
CA VAL A 90 -6.65 -13.50 18.89
C VAL A 90 -5.53 -12.51 19.18
N GLY A 91 -5.20 -11.64 18.24
CA GLY A 91 -4.17 -10.61 18.38
C GLY A 91 -3.60 -10.24 17.02
N TRP A 92 -2.51 -9.49 17.05
CA TRP A 92 -1.75 -9.20 15.84
C TRP A 92 -0.27 -8.97 16.11
N VAL A 93 0.52 -9.10 15.05
CA VAL A 93 1.92 -8.73 14.96
C VAL A 93 2.12 -7.89 13.70
N GLN A 94 2.96 -6.88 13.77
CA GLN A 94 3.33 -6.10 12.60
C GLN A 94 4.81 -5.72 12.63
N LEU A 95 5.37 -5.54 11.44
CA LEU A 95 6.69 -4.95 11.24
C LEU A 95 6.54 -3.64 10.46
N VAL A 96 6.93 -2.52 11.06
CA VAL A 96 7.11 -1.25 10.33
C VAL A 96 8.50 -1.28 9.70
N ILE A 97 8.62 -0.91 8.43
CA ILE A 97 9.84 -1.10 7.64
C ILE A 97 10.36 0.26 7.17
N ASP A 98 11.63 0.53 7.48
CA ASP A 98 12.42 1.59 6.88
C ASP A 98 13.41 0.95 5.89
N SER A 99 12.95 0.80 4.65
CA SER A 99 13.73 0.18 3.57
C SER A 99 15.04 0.91 3.28
N PRO A 100 15.09 2.27 3.19
CA PRO A 100 16.35 3.00 3.07
C PRO A 100 17.36 2.71 4.18
N ALA A 101 16.92 2.63 5.44
CA ALA A 101 17.78 2.31 6.57
C ALA A 101 18.06 0.82 6.73
N ARG A 102 17.41 -0.04 5.92
CA ARG A 102 17.38 -1.49 6.08
C ARG A 102 17.06 -1.89 7.52
N SER A 103 16.09 -1.22 8.11
CA SER A 103 15.69 -1.45 9.49
C SER A 103 14.17 -1.52 9.64
N GLY A 104 13.70 -1.91 10.82
CA GLY A 104 12.28 -1.89 11.11
C GLY A 104 11.98 -2.01 12.60
N GLU A 105 10.72 -1.88 12.96
CA GLU A 105 10.25 -2.03 14.34
C GLU A 105 9.08 -3.02 14.39
N VAL A 106 9.20 -4.01 15.29
CA VAL A 106 8.15 -5.00 15.51
C VAL A 106 7.25 -4.59 16.66
N GLY A 107 5.93 -4.69 16.43
CA GLY A 107 4.91 -4.45 17.44
C GLY A 107 3.86 -5.55 17.44
N TYR A 108 3.28 -5.83 18.59
CA TYR A 108 2.26 -6.86 18.73
C TYR A 108 1.36 -6.63 19.95
N TRP A 109 0.21 -7.28 19.94
CA TRP A 109 -0.50 -7.63 21.16
C TRP A 109 -1.33 -8.90 20.95
N LEU A 110 -1.73 -9.49 22.07
CA LEU A 110 -2.50 -10.72 22.10
C LEU A 110 -3.69 -10.58 23.04
N ASP A 111 -4.82 -11.17 22.67
CA ASP A 111 -6.03 -11.34 23.47
C ASP A 111 -5.71 -11.94 24.85
N ALA A 112 -6.41 -11.45 25.89
CA ALA A 112 -6.16 -11.85 27.27
C ALA A 112 -6.39 -13.35 27.51
N GLY A 113 -7.37 -13.97 26.85
CA GLY A 113 -7.68 -15.39 26.96
C GLY A 113 -6.67 -16.31 26.27
N HIS A 114 -5.71 -15.74 25.53
CA HIS A 114 -4.76 -16.48 24.71
C HIS A 114 -3.30 -16.31 25.16
N VAL A 115 -3.05 -15.55 26.23
CA VAL A 115 -1.70 -15.37 26.80
C VAL A 115 -1.16 -16.68 27.37
N GLY A 116 0.18 -16.79 27.48
CA GLY A 116 0.85 -17.97 28.03
C GLY A 116 1.02 -19.15 27.06
N ARG A 117 0.47 -19.06 25.84
CA ARG A 117 0.57 -20.11 24.80
C ARG A 117 1.77 -19.96 23.84
N GLY A 118 2.68 -19.03 24.11
CA GLY A 118 3.84 -18.75 23.25
C GLY A 118 3.50 -18.18 21.86
N LEU A 119 2.24 -17.81 21.59
CA LEU A 119 1.76 -17.35 20.28
C LEU A 119 2.53 -16.13 19.76
N VAL A 120 2.74 -15.12 20.60
CA VAL A 120 3.49 -13.91 20.24
C VAL A 120 4.94 -14.25 19.90
N THR A 121 5.62 -15.08 20.69
CA THR A 121 7.01 -15.48 20.40
C THR A 121 7.11 -16.14 19.04
N ARG A 122 6.24 -17.12 18.73
CA ARG A 122 6.20 -17.77 17.42
C ARG A 122 5.90 -16.80 16.28
N ALA A 123 4.94 -15.89 16.49
CA ALA A 123 4.57 -14.87 15.52
C ALA A 123 5.74 -13.90 15.21
N VAL A 124 6.44 -13.42 16.25
CA VAL A 124 7.60 -12.54 16.10
C VAL A 124 8.76 -13.29 15.44
N THR A 125 9.03 -14.55 15.81
CA THR A 125 10.04 -15.39 15.14
C THR A 125 9.79 -15.44 13.63
N ALA A 126 8.56 -15.76 13.20
CA ALA A 126 8.22 -15.80 11.77
C ALA A 126 8.43 -14.45 11.07
N VAL A 127 8.10 -13.35 11.74
CA VAL A 127 8.34 -11.99 11.22
C VAL A 127 9.84 -11.68 11.12
N LEU A 128 10.65 -12.08 12.10
CA LEU A 128 12.11 -11.87 12.10
C LEU A 128 12.79 -12.70 11.01
N ASP A 129 12.38 -13.96 10.81
CA ASP A 129 12.87 -14.80 9.73
C ASP A 129 12.59 -14.16 8.36
N HIS A 130 11.41 -13.55 8.20
CA HIS A 130 11.07 -12.82 6.99
C HIS A 130 11.89 -11.52 6.84
N ALA A 131 12.06 -10.78 7.95
CA ALA A 131 12.76 -9.50 7.99
C ALA A 131 14.25 -9.62 7.65
N PHE A 132 14.95 -10.54 8.31
CA PHE A 132 16.39 -10.74 8.11
C PHE A 132 16.72 -11.64 6.90
N GLY A 133 15.76 -12.46 6.46
CA GLY A 133 15.90 -13.29 5.26
C GLY A 133 15.40 -12.56 4.00
N PRO A 134 14.20 -12.86 3.48
CA PRO A 134 13.66 -12.29 2.25
C PRO A 134 13.72 -10.76 2.13
N LEU A 135 13.46 -10.01 3.20
CA LEU A 135 13.49 -8.55 3.16
C LEU A 135 14.91 -7.96 3.27
N GLY A 136 15.88 -8.74 3.74
CA GLY A 136 17.28 -8.32 3.85
C GLY A 136 17.48 -7.10 4.76
N LEU A 137 16.65 -6.93 5.80
CA LEU A 137 16.86 -5.91 6.82
C LEU A 137 18.09 -6.28 7.67
N GLU A 138 18.78 -5.29 8.21
CA GLU A 138 19.97 -5.47 9.05
C GLU A 138 19.64 -5.36 10.54
N ARG A 139 18.52 -4.71 10.88
CA ARG A 139 18.18 -4.34 12.26
C ARG A 139 16.67 -4.32 12.49
N ILE A 140 16.25 -4.87 13.63
CA ILE A 140 14.87 -4.76 14.11
C ILE A 140 14.86 -4.20 15.52
N GLY A 141 14.04 -3.17 15.74
CA GLY A 141 13.75 -2.58 17.04
C GLY A 141 12.49 -3.16 17.67
N LEU A 142 12.42 -3.16 19.00
CA LEU A 142 11.24 -3.51 19.78
C LEU A 142 11.12 -2.56 20.98
N PRO A 143 10.56 -1.35 20.78
CA PRO A 143 10.30 -0.43 21.88
C PRO A 143 9.12 -0.92 22.73
N THR A 144 9.23 -0.83 24.05
CA THR A 144 8.14 -1.10 24.99
C THR A 144 8.33 -0.30 26.28
N THR A 145 7.30 -0.14 27.10
CA THR A 145 7.47 0.49 28.42
C THR A 145 8.17 -0.45 29.41
N VAL A 146 8.84 0.12 30.41
CA VAL A 146 9.61 -0.63 31.42
C VAL A 146 8.76 -1.60 32.25
N ASP A 147 7.48 -1.28 32.48
CA ASP A 147 6.52 -2.06 33.27
C ASP A 147 5.87 -3.21 32.46
N ASN A 148 6.03 -3.23 31.13
CA ASN A 148 5.54 -4.30 30.27
C ASN A 148 6.44 -5.53 30.31
N THR A 149 6.50 -6.19 31.47
CA THR A 149 7.33 -7.37 31.74
C THR A 149 7.12 -8.48 30.71
N ARG A 150 5.89 -8.68 30.24
CA ARG A 150 5.57 -9.71 29.22
C ARG A 150 6.24 -9.42 27.88
N SER A 151 6.20 -8.18 27.40
CA SER A 151 6.85 -7.80 26.13
C SER A 151 8.38 -7.88 26.25
N ARG A 152 8.93 -7.43 27.38
CA ARG A 152 10.37 -7.53 27.67
C ARG A 152 10.85 -8.98 27.66
N SER A 153 10.10 -9.89 28.29
CA SER A 153 10.40 -11.32 28.24
C SER A 153 10.32 -11.94 26.85
N VAL A 154 9.55 -11.37 25.91
CA VAL A 154 9.55 -11.81 24.50
C VAL A 154 10.84 -11.34 23.82
N ALA A 155 11.21 -10.07 23.99
CA ALA A 155 12.44 -9.51 23.43
C ALA A 155 13.69 -10.31 23.89
N GLU A 156 13.82 -10.52 25.20
CA GLU A 156 14.93 -11.25 25.81
C GLU A 156 15.02 -12.70 25.32
N ARG A 157 13.87 -13.40 25.22
CA ARG A 157 13.82 -14.79 24.72
C ARG A 157 14.24 -14.91 23.26
N LEU A 158 13.97 -13.88 22.46
CA LEU A 158 14.31 -13.82 21.04
C LEU A 158 15.72 -13.26 20.77
N GLY A 159 16.50 -13.02 21.82
CA GLY A 159 17.88 -12.57 21.72
C GLY A 159 18.05 -11.08 21.41
N PHE A 160 17.01 -10.26 21.57
CA PHE A 160 17.18 -8.82 21.49
C PHE A 160 18.05 -8.31 22.65
N THR A 161 18.88 -7.32 22.35
CA THR A 161 19.68 -6.60 23.33
C THR A 161 18.93 -5.36 23.81
N GLN A 162 18.89 -5.13 25.12
CA GLN A 162 18.41 -3.86 25.67
C GLN A 162 19.47 -2.79 25.44
N GLU A 163 19.14 -1.75 24.67
CA GLU A 163 20.10 -0.72 24.25
C GLU A 163 20.00 0.55 25.09
N ALA A 164 18.77 0.93 25.47
CA ALA A 164 18.53 2.16 26.22
C ALA A 164 17.25 2.09 27.06
N VAL A 165 17.20 2.95 28.08
CA VAL A 165 15.96 3.35 28.75
C VAL A 165 15.80 4.86 28.55
N LEU A 166 14.76 5.26 27.82
CA LEU A 166 14.42 6.63 27.55
C LEU A 166 13.42 7.12 28.59
N ARG A 167 13.90 7.99 29.49
CA ARG A 167 13.11 8.49 30.62
C ARG A 167 11.92 9.33 30.14
N GLY A 168 10.71 8.99 30.60
CA GLY A 168 9.46 9.70 30.29
C GLY A 168 9.17 9.82 28.79
N ALA A 169 9.67 8.92 27.94
CA ALA A 169 9.55 9.03 26.50
C ALA A 169 8.15 8.64 25.98
N ALA A 170 7.45 7.74 26.66
CA ALA A 170 6.10 7.32 26.28
C ALA A 170 5.07 8.20 26.98
N ALA A 171 4.24 8.91 26.21
CA ALA A 171 3.15 9.71 26.74
C ALA A 171 1.88 8.85 26.90
N PHE A 172 1.41 8.68 28.13
CA PHE A 172 0.09 8.14 28.44
C PHE A 172 -0.82 9.26 28.95
N PRO A 173 -2.15 9.08 28.96
CA PRO A 173 -3.09 10.14 29.34
C PRO A 173 -2.92 10.57 30.80
N ASP A 174 -2.48 9.64 31.66
CA ASP A 174 -2.30 9.80 33.10
C ASP A 174 -0.87 10.17 33.49
N GLU A 175 0.13 9.70 32.74
CA GLU A 175 1.54 9.90 33.10
C GLU A 175 2.50 9.75 31.90
N ARG A 176 3.76 10.17 32.08
CA ARG A 176 4.84 9.78 31.16
C ARG A 176 5.58 8.58 31.72
N ARG A 177 5.71 7.53 30.91
CA ARG A 177 6.40 6.29 31.27
C ARG A 177 7.75 6.17 30.57
N ASP A 178 8.68 5.51 31.24
CA ASP A 178 9.99 5.18 30.69
C ASP A 178 9.83 4.12 29.59
N LEU A 179 10.49 4.36 28.45
CA LEU A 179 10.51 3.45 27.31
C LEU A 179 11.84 2.69 27.32
N VAL A 180 11.78 1.37 27.34
CA VAL A 180 12.94 0.51 27.09
C VAL A 180 13.03 0.22 25.59
N VAL A 181 14.21 0.43 25.03
CA VAL A 181 14.49 0.21 23.61
C VAL A 181 15.33 -1.06 23.48
N TYR A 182 14.81 -2.02 22.72
CA TYR A 182 15.51 -3.23 22.35
C TYR A 182 15.90 -3.19 20.87
N GLY A 183 17.06 -3.76 20.54
CA GLY A 183 17.54 -3.95 19.17
C GLY A 183 18.04 -5.37 18.94
N LEU A 184 17.82 -5.88 17.73
CA LEU A 184 18.36 -7.15 17.25
C LEU A 184 18.95 -6.96 15.86
N LEU A 185 20.17 -7.44 15.64
CA LEU A 185 20.86 -7.36 14.37
C LEU A 185 20.75 -8.69 13.60
N ALA A 186 20.73 -8.62 12.27
CA ALA A 186 20.60 -9.80 11.40
C ALA A 186 21.64 -10.88 11.72
N HIS A 187 22.89 -10.46 11.90
CA HIS A 187 23.99 -11.38 12.21
C HIS A 187 23.92 -11.98 13.63
N GLU A 188 23.19 -11.38 14.56
CA GLU A 188 22.93 -11.96 15.88
C GLU A 188 21.84 -13.03 15.75
N TRP A 189 20.76 -12.72 15.03
CA TRP A 189 19.67 -13.66 14.73
C TRP A 189 20.18 -14.96 14.09
N HIS A 190 21.01 -14.85 13.06
CA HIS A 190 21.55 -16.02 12.35
C HIS A 190 22.52 -16.87 13.17
N ARG A 191 23.07 -16.34 14.28
CA ARG A 191 23.96 -17.06 15.19
C ARG A 191 23.22 -17.75 16.34
N LEU A 192 21.92 -17.49 16.52
CA LEU A 192 21.15 -18.11 17.59
C LEU A 192 20.97 -19.63 17.35
N PRO A 193 21.21 -20.48 18.37
CA PRO A 193 20.99 -21.92 18.27
C PRO A 193 19.54 -22.24 17.86
N GLY A 194 19.36 -23.15 16.91
CA GLY A 194 18.05 -23.60 16.45
C GLY A 194 17.46 -22.84 15.24
N HIS A 195 18.17 -21.87 14.66
CA HIS A 195 17.76 -21.22 13.42
C HIS A 195 18.31 -21.95 12.18
N PRO A 196 17.55 -22.02 11.06
CA PRO A 196 17.93 -22.78 9.85
C PRO A 196 19.25 -22.33 9.20
N GLY A 197 19.80 -21.17 9.57
CA GLY A 197 21.06 -20.64 9.05
C GLY A 197 22.31 -20.99 9.87
N GLY A 198 22.17 -21.55 11.07
CA GLY A 198 23.27 -21.72 12.04
C GLY A 198 24.04 -23.05 11.96
N SER A 199 23.60 -24.01 11.15
CA SER A 199 24.35 -25.23 10.85
C SER A 199 24.02 -25.68 9.44
N GLY A 200 25.04 -25.99 8.65
CA GLY A 200 24.97 -26.17 7.20
C GLY A 200 24.08 -27.32 6.71
N GLN A 201 22.77 -27.13 6.77
CA GLN A 201 21.80 -27.98 6.08
C GLN A 201 20.67 -27.12 5.54
N ALA A 202 20.89 -26.63 4.32
CA ALA A 202 19.88 -25.95 3.51
C ALA A 202 18.61 -26.80 3.46
N ILE A 203 17.51 -26.29 4.04
CA ILE A 203 16.18 -26.83 3.78
C ILE A 203 15.81 -26.45 2.34
N ARG A 204 16.14 -27.34 1.42
CA ARG A 204 15.46 -27.46 0.13
C ARG A 204 14.05 -27.98 0.42
N ASN A 205 13.08 -27.07 0.56
CA ASN A 205 11.69 -27.41 0.28
C ASN A 205 11.25 -26.67 -0.98
N GLN A 206 11.07 -27.46 -2.03
CA GLN A 206 10.39 -27.11 -3.25
C GLN A 206 8.89 -26.96 -2.96
N GLU A 207 8.26 -26.09 -3.76
CA GLU A 207 6.80 -25.86 -3.87
C GLU A 207 6.13 -25.01 -2.78
N ALA A 208 6.34 -23.69 -2.87
CA ALA A 208 5.30 -22.69 -2.61
C ALA A 208 5.52 -21.47 -3.52
N THR A 209 4.64 -21.34 -4.50
CA THR A 209 4.17 -20.12 -5.19
C THR A 209 5.15 -18.94 -5.32
N ARG A 210 5.69 -18.78 -6.52
CA ARG A 210 6.39 -17.58 -7.00
C ARG A 210 5.57 -16.31 -6.76
N MET A 211 6.06 -15.43 -5.90
CA MET A 211 5.89 -13.99 -6.11
C MET A 211 6.81 -13.57 -7.28
N PRO A 212 6.42 -12.60 -8.12
CA PRO A 212 7.24 -12.21 -9.26
C PRO A 212 8.53 -11.55 -8.78
N ALA A 213 9.65 -12.26 -8.96
CA ALA A 213 10.97 -11.67 -8.95
C ALA A 213 11.09 -10.73 -10.16
N GLY A 214 11.22 -9.43 -9.89
CA GLY A 214 11.37 -8.43 -10.94
C GLY A 214 12.01 -7.17 -10.40
N LEU A 215 13.24 -7.28 -9.88
CA LEU A 215 14.22 -6.19 -9.81
C LEU A 215 15.58 -6.80 -9.43
N ALA A 216 16.22 -7.42 -10.42
CA ALA A 216 17.65 -7.62 -10.37
C ALA A 216 18.33 -6.27 -10.57
N PHE A 217 19.23 -5.95 -9.63
CA PHE A 217 20.14 -4.83 -9.66
C PHE A 217 20.85 -4.71 -11.01
N SER A 218 20.71 -3.54 -11.66
CA SER A 218 21.67 -3.07 -12.65
C SER A 218 22.66 -2.17 -11.94
N GLN A 219 23.85 -2.69 -11.63
CA GLN A 219 25.02 -1.84 -11.43
C GLN A 219 25.34 -1.17 -12.78
N ALA A 220 25.41 0.15 -12.80
CA ALA A 220 25.99 0.92 -13.90
C ALA A 220 27.13 1.76 -13.35
N ALA A 221 28.37 1.38 -13.67
CA ALA A 221 29.52 2.24 -13.57
C ALA A 221 30.08 2.49 -14.99
N GLY A 222 30.02 3.75 -15.43
CA GLY A 222 30.94 4.37 -16.39
C GLY A 222 30.94 3.97 -17.87
N ARG A 223 30.66 4.96 -18.74
CA ARG A 223 31.17 5.19 -20.12
C ARG A 223 30.92 4.12 -21.23
N THR A 224 30.41 4.60 -22.37
CA THR A 224 30.18 4.00 -23.73
C THR A 224 31.48 3.75 -24.54
N PRO A 225 31.50 3.22 -25.81
CA PRO A 225 30.50 2.47 -26.63
C PRO A 225 31.06 1.24 -27.44
N GLY A 226 30.20 0.38 -28.05
CA GLY A 226 30.62 -0.52 -29.14
C GLY A 226 29.73 -1.70 -29.60
N ARG A 227 28.85 -1.45 -30.59
CA ARG A 227 28.41 -2.23 -31.80
C ARG A 227 28.23 -3.79 -31.88
N ILE A 228 27.10 -4.15 -32.54
CA ILE A 228 26.68 -5.23 -33.51
C ILE A 228 26.06 -6.60 -33.09
N SER A 229 24.82 -6.82 -33.60
CA SER A 229 24.14 -8.02 -34.19
C SER A 229 23.90 -9.30 -33.36
N GLU A 230 22.83 -10.10 -33.50
CA GLU A 230 21.60 -10.16 -34.33
C GLU A 230 20.72 -11.34 -33.80
N ARG A 231 19.38 -11.23 -33.98
CA ARG A 231 18.36 -12.30 -34.26
C ARG A 231 17.83 -13.29 -33.18
N GLU A 232 16.60 -12.99 -32.68
CA GLU A 232 15.29 -13.70 -32.73
C GLU A 232 15.15 -15.24 -32.98
N PRO A 233 13.94 -15.87 -32.80
CA PRO A 233 12.80 -15.64 -31.88
C PRO A 233 12.17 -16.97 -31.31
N ARG A 234 11.14 -16.91 -30.46
CA ARG A 234 9.96 -17.82 -30.52
C ARG A 234 8.80 -17.45 -29.57
N MET A 235 7.60 -17.81 -30.03
CA MET A 235 6.28 -17.26 -29.70
C MET A 235 5.55 -17.91 -28.50
N SER A 236 4.72 -17.06 -27.88
CA SER A 236 3.33 -17.24 -27.40
C SER A 236 2.90 -18.43 -26.52
N ALA A 237 2.32 -18.07 -25.37
CA ALA A 237 0.98 -18.53 -24.98
C ALA A 237 0.29 -17.47 -24.09
N LYS A 238 -0.99 -17.19 -24.38
CA LYS A 238 -1.81 -16.10 -23.86
C LYS A 238 -2.53 -16.43 -22.54
N ASN A 239 -2.94 -15.36 -21.88
CA ASN A 239 -3.99 -15.18 -20.85
C ASN A 239 -3.60 -15.30 -19.37
N ALA A 240 -3.16 -14.16 -18.83
CA ALA A 240 -3.41 -13.74 -17.45
C ALA A 240 -3.82 -12.25 -17.48
N THR A 241 -4.86 -11.86 -16.74
CA THR A 241 -5.40 -10.50 -16.69
C THR A 241 -4.37 -9.55 -16.09
N THR A 242 -3.54 -8.98 -16.94
CA THR A 242 -2.62 -7.88 -16.67
C THR A 242 -3.42 -6.64 -16.30
N VAL A 243 -3.04 -5.93 -15.24
CA VAL A 243 -3.29 -4.49 -15.16
C VAL A 243 -2.64 -3.91 -16.42
N SER A 244 -3.44 -3.55 -17.42
CA SER A 244 -2.92 -3.13 -18.71
C SER A 244 -2.17 -1.82 -18.57
N ASP A 245 -0.99 -1.76 -19.17
CA ASP A 245 -0.32 -0.51 -19.53
C ASP A 245 -1.19 0.19 -20.59
N GLY A 246 -2.05 1.07 -20.12
CA GLY A 246 -2.90 1.91 -20.95
C GLY A 246 -4.29 1.35 -21.28
N PHE A 247 -5.01 2.08 -22.13
CA PHE A 247 -6.38 1.75 -22.53
C PHE A 247 -6.45 0.33 -23.11
N SER A 248 -7.39 -0.45 -22.59
CA SER A 248 -7.78 -1.72 -23.17
C SER A 248 -8.41 -1.52 -24.56
N ALA A 249 -8.49 -2.60 -25.34
CA ALA A 249 -9.15 -2.55 -26.65
C ALA A 249 -10.63 -2.13 -26.52
N GLU A 250 -11.29 -2.52 -25.43
CA GLU A 250 -12.68 -2.18 -25.12
C GLU A 250 -12.80 -0.69 -24.76
N GLU A 251 -11.89 -0.15 -23.96
CA GLU A 251 -11.87 1.28 -23.60
C GLU A 251 -11.64 2.16 -24.83
N ARG A 252 -10.74 1.75 -25.75
CA ARG A 252 -10.54 2.46 -27.02
C ARG A 252 -11.77 2.43 -27.92
N ALA A 253 -12.48 1.30 -27.96
CA ALA A 253 -13.70 1.17 -28.73
C ALA A 253 -14.80 2.08 -28.16
N ALA A 254 -14.97 2.10 -26.83
CA ALA A 254 -15.92 2.97 -26.14
C ALA A 254 -15.67 4.47 -26.39
N MET A 255 -14.39 4.89 -26.44
CA MET A 255 -14.05 6.29 -26.76
C MET A 255 -14.39 6.67 -28.20
N LYS A 256 -14.15 5.75 -29.15
CA LYS A 256 -14.49 5.96 -30.55
C LYS A 256 -16.00 6.04 -30.75
N GLU A 257 -16.76 5.17 -30.09
CA GLU A 257 -18.22 5.20 -30.08
C GLU A 257 -18.75 6.51 -29.48
N ARG A 258 -18.21 6.93 -28.33
CA ARG A 258 -18.57 8.20 -27.69
C ARG A 258 -18.32 9.41 -28.60
N ALA A 259 -17.21 9.42 -29.32
CA ALA A 259 -16.92 10.49 -30.29
C ALA A 259 -17.90 10.46 -31.48
N ALA A 260 -18.37 9.29 -31.91
CA ALA A 260 -19.37 9.16 -32.97
C ALA A 260 -20.76 9.63 -32.51
N GLU A 261 -21.18 9.27 -31.28
CA GLU A 261 -22.42 9.74 -30.66
C GLU A 261 -22.45 11.27 -30.57
N LEU A 262 -21.38 11.87 -30.04
CA LEU A 262 -21.27 13.32 -29.95
C LEU A 262 -21.39 13.99 -31.33
N ARG A 263 -20.79 13.42 -32.39
CA ARG A 263 -20.95 13.97 -33.75
C ARG A 263 -22.39 13.94 -34.26
N ALA A 264 -23.20 12.97 -33.81
CA ALA A 264 -24.60 12.87 -34.20
C ALA A 264 -25.49 13.96 -33.55
N GLU A 265 -25.04 14.63 -32.47
CA GLU A 265 -25.77 15.69 -31.76
C GLU A 265 -25.69 17.09 -32.46
N GLY A 266 -25.33 17.13 -33.75
CA GLY A 266 -25.25 18.35 -34.55
C GLY A 266 -23.98 19.19 -34.30
N LYS A 267 -23.99 20.47 -34.69
CA LYS A 267 -22.77 21.30 -34.76
C LYS A 267 -22.01 21.45 -33.43
N LYS A 268 -22.74 21.56 -32.30
CA LYS A 268 -22.12 21.63 -30.97
C LYS A 268 -21.53 20.28 -30.54
N GLY A 269 -22.19 19.19 -30.88
CA GLY A 269 -21.72 17.84 -30.63
C GLY A 269 -20.48 17.48 -31.45
N ALA A 270 -20.45 17.88 -32.74
CA ALA A 270 -19.27 17.73 -33.58
C ALA A 270 -18.03 18.40 -32.99
N LYS A 271 -18.18 19.63 -32.49
CA LYS A 271 -17.09 20.32 -31.78
C LYS A 271 -16.62 19.55 -30.54
N LYS A 272 -17.53 19.02 -29.72
CA LYS A 272 -17.16 18.21 -28.54
C LYS A 272 -16.42 16.93 -28.93
N ALA A 273 -16.82 16.31 -30.04
CA ALA A 273 -16.14 15.13 -30.56
C ALA A 273 -14.73 15.43 -31.08
N ASP A 274 -14.55 16.59 -31.73
CA ASP A 274 -13.24 17.06 -32.18
C ASP A 274 -12.35 17.41 -30.98
N ASP A 275 -12.91 18.08 -29.96
CA ASP A 275 -12.19 18.40 -28.70
C ASP A 275 -11.76 17.13 -27.94
N LEU A 276 -12.63 16.11 -27.86
CA LEU A 276 -12.30 14.80 -27.30
C LEU A 276 -11.20 14.11 -28.11
N GLN A 277 -11.31 14.10 -29.44
CA GLN A 277 -10.30 13.49 -30.31
C GLN A 277 -8.93 14.17 -30.13
N ALA A 278 -8.89 15.50 -30.04
CA ALA A 278 -7.66 16.25 -29.80
C ALA A 278 -7.01 15.90 -28.46
N VAL A 279 -7.80 15.61 -27.41
CA VAL A 279 -7.29 15.11 -26.13
C VAL A 279 -6.66 13.72 -26.29
N LEU A 280 -7.36 12.79 -26.95
CA LEU A 280 -6.86 11.43 -27.16
C LEU A 280 -5.59 11.41 -28.02
N ASP A 281 -5.54 12.22 -29.08
CA ASP A 281 -4.37 12.37 -29.94
C ASP A 281 -3.19 12.93 -29.14
N ARG A 282 -3.44 13.88 -28.23
CA ARG A 282 -2.39 14.43 -27.37
C ARG A 282 -1.85 13.38 -26.40
N ILE A 283 -2.73 12.56 -25.81
CA ILE A 283 -2.34 11.45 -24.92
C ILE A 283 -1.49 10.43 -25.69
N ALA A 284 -1.87 10.08 -26.91
CA ALA A 284 -1.15 9.12 -27.74
C ALA A 284 0.30 9.54 -28.05
N GLN A 285 0.56 10.86 -28.12
CA GLN A 285 1.88 11.46 -28.38
C GLN A 285 2.80 11.55 -27.15
N MET A 286 2.32 11.19 -25.95
CA MET A 286 3.13 11.24 -24.72
C MET A 286 4.15 10.09 -24.65
N ALA A 287 5.19 10.27 -23.83
CA ALA A 287 6.11 9.19 -23.48
C ALA A 287 5.33 8.02 -22.83
N PRO A 288 5.78 6.76 -22.95
CA PRO A 288 5.01 5.59 -22.52
C PRO A 288 4.47 5.68 -21.09
N ASP A 289 5.30 6.13 -20.14
CA ASP A 289 4.92 6.23 -18.73
C ASP A 289 3.89 7.36 -18.48
N ASP A 290 4.11 8.52 -19.09
CA ASP A 290 3.18 9.66 -19.02
C ASP A 290 1.83 9.33 -19.70
N ARG A 291 1.89 8.62 -20.83
CA ARG A 291 0.71 8.16 -21.56
C ARG A 291 -0.12 7.22 -20.70
N ALA A 292 0.49 6.22 -20.07
CA ALA A 292 -0.23 5.28 -19.21
C ALA A 292 -0.97 6.00 -18.07
N LEU A 293 -0.35 7.02 -17.46
CA LEU A 293 -0.99 7.87 -16.44
C LEU A 293 -2.14 8.70 -17.03
N ALA A 294 -1.92 9.36 -18.17
CA ALA A 294 -2.92 10.22 -18.80
C ALA A 294 -4.17 9.44 -19.24
N GLU A 295 -3.99 8.24 -19.80
CA GLU A 295 -5.08 7.36 -20.19
C GLU A 295 -5.93 6.97 -18.98
N ARG A 296 -5.29 6.59 -17.88
CA ARG A 296 -5.99 6.25 -16.64
C ARG A 296 -6.73 7.44 -16.01
N VAL A 297 -6.12 8.63 -16.01
CA VAL A 297 -6.78 9.86 -15.57
C VAL A 297 -8.02 10.13 -16.42
N HIS A 298 -7.91 10.02 -17.74
CA HIS A 298 -9.03 10.25 -18.65
C HIS A 298 -10.20 9.29 -18.39
N ALA A 299 -9.94 7.98 -18.38
CA ALA A 299 -10.97 6.98 -18.09
C ALA A 299 -11.67 7.25 -16.74
N THR A 300 -10.88 7.51 -15.71
CA THR A 300 -11.38 7.75 -14.34
C THR A 300 -12.27 8.97 -14.27
N VAL A 301 -11.85 10.08 -14.90
CA VAL A 301 -12.60 11.34 -14.89
C VAL A 301 -13.88 11.21 -15.69
N THR A 302 -13.83 10.60 -16.87
CA THR A 302 -15.01 10.37 -17.71
C THR A 302 -16.07 9.57 -16.96
N ALA A 303 -15.66 8.60 -16.13
CA ALA A 303 -16.57 7.84 -15.29
C ALA A 303 -17.07 8.63 -14.05
N ALA A 304 -16.19 9.37 -13.38
CA ALA A 304 -16.49 10.02 -12.10
C ALA A 304 -17.20 11.38 -12.22
N ALA A 305 -16.95 12.11 -13.30
CA ALA A 305 -17.50 13.44 -13.58
C ALA A 305 -17.86 13.59 -15.07
N PRO A 306 -18.88 12.85 -15.54
CA PRO A 306 -19.29 12.85 -16.96
C PRO A 306 -19.80 14.22 -17.46
N GLN A 307 -20.10 15.15 -16.56
CA GLN A 307 -20.47 16.53 -16.88
C GLN A 307 -19.29 17.37 -17.41
N LEU A 308 -18.04 16.94 -17.17
CA LEU A 308 -16.87 17.63 -17.66
C LEU A 308 -16.64 17.34 -19.13
N SER A 309 -16.36 18.39 -19.91
CA SER A 309 -16.04 18.30 -21.33
C SER A 309 -14.53 18.26 -21.54
N PRO A 310 -13.97 17.16 -22.08
CA PRO A 310 -12.55 17.08 -22.40
C PRO A 310 -12.22 18.00 -23.57
N LYS A 311 -11.12 18.75 -23.46
CA LYS A 311 -10.56 19.59 -24.52
C LYS A 311 -9.06 19.80 -24.28
N THR A 312 -8.32 20.19 -25.32
CA THR A 312 -6.93 20.58 -25.13
C THR A 312 -6.82 22.01 -24.59
N TRP A 313 -5.90 22.24 -23.65
CA TRP A 313 -5.56 23.54 -23.10
C TRP A 313 -4.04 23.68 -23.01
N TYR A 314 -3.47 24.70 -23.67
CA TYR A 314 -2.01 24.83 -23.88
C TYR A 314 -1.32 23.55 -24.39
N GLY A 315 -2.03 22.78 -25.22
CA GLY A 315 -1.56 21.50 -25.75
C GLY A 315 -1.42 20.40 -24.70
N MET A 316 -2.21 20.45 -23.63
CA MET A 316 -2.33 19.43 -22.59
C MET A 316 -3.80 18.95 -22.53
N PRO A 317 -4.07 17.69 -22.16
CA PRO A 317 -5.41 17.24 -21.83
C PRO A 317 -6.00 18.06 -20.68
N ALA A 318 -7.21 18.59 -20.86
CA ALA A 318 -7.91 19.37 -19.85
C ALA A 318 -9.42 19.10 -19.87
N TYR A 319 -10.10 19.46 -18.80
CA TYR A 319 -11.50 19.12 -18.57
C TYR A 319 -12.25 20.36 -18.10
N ALA A 320 -13.26 20.74 -18.88
CA ALA A 320 -14.00 21.99 -18.71
C ALA A 320 -15.39 21.76 -18.12
N ASN A 321 -15.86 22.70 -17.31
CA ASN A 321 -17.25 22.72 -16.83
C ASN A 321 -18.24 23.12 -17.94
N ALA A 322 -19.53 23.18 -17.60
CA ALA A 322 -20.60 23.54 -18.55
C ALA A 322 -20.42 24.92 -19.21
N ASP A 323 -19.75 25.85 -18.52
CA ASP A 323 -19.43 27.20 -19.02
C ASP A 323 -18.19 27.22 -19.93
N GLY A 324 -17.52 26.08 -20.11
CA GLY A 324 -16.31 25.95 -20.91
C GLY A 324 -15.03 26.42 -20.20
N LYS A 325 -15.08 26.71 -18.89
CA LYS A 325 -13.91 27.03 -18.07
C LYS A 325 -13.19 25.74 -17.67
N ILE A 326 -11.86 25.75 -17.71
CA ILE A 326 -11.04 24.59 -17.34
C ILE A 326 -11.10 24.40 -15.83
N VAL A 327 -11.51 23.22 -15.36
CA VAL A 327 -11.53 22.86 -13.93
C VAL A 327 -10.19 22.23 -13.55
N PHE A 328 -9.71 21.28 -14.35
CA PHE A 328 -8.42 20.64 -14.12
C PHE A 328 -7.79 20.17 -15.44
N PHE A 329 -6.49 19.89 -15.40
CA PHE A 329 -5.68 19.46 -16.54
C PHE A 329 -4.63 18.42 -16.14
N PHE A 330 -4.21 17.61 -17.10
CA PHE A 330 -3.11 16.67 -16.96
C PHE A 330 -1.89 17.21 -17.71
N GLN A 331 -0.78 17.40 -17.01
CA GLN A 331 0.45 17.90 -17.57
C GLN A 331 1.49 16.77 -17.62
N ASP A 332 1.91 16.42 -18.83
CA ASP A 332 2.92 15.38 -19.05
C ASP A 332 4.32 15.86 -18.66
N SER A 333 5.10 14.99 -18.02
CA SER A 333 6.44 15.33 -17.53
C SER A 333 7.43 15.62 -18.65
N GLY A 334 7.36 14.84 -19.73
CA GLY A 334 8.28 14.90 -20.86
C GLY A 334 8.26 16.24 -21.61
N LYS A 335 7.08 16.85 -21.83
CA LYS A 335 6.96 18.13 -22.53
C LYS A 335 7.61 19.30 -21.78
N PHE A 336 7.70 19.23 -20.45
CA PHE A 336 8.19 20.33 -19.60
C PHE A 336 9.51 20.00 -18.89
N ASN A 337 10.10 18.84 -19.17
CA ASN A 337 11.30 18.34 -18.50
C ASN A 337 11.15 18.32 -16.96
N TYR A 338 9.96 17.92 -16.49
CA TYR A 338 9.64 17.82 -15.08
C TYR A 338 9.90 16.41 -14.55
N ARG A 339 10.07 16.30 -13.22
CA ARG A 339 10.35 15.03 -12.57
C ARG A 339 9.15 14.06 -12.59
N TYR A 340 7.93 14.60 -12.61
CA TYR A 340 6.68 13.83 -12.57
C TYR A 340 5.63 14.48 -13.46
N SER A 341 4.69 13.68 -13.97
CA SER A 341 3.44 14.18 -14.54
C SER A 341 2.58 14.76 -13.43
N THR A 342 1.75 15.76 -13.72
CA THR A 342 0.93 16.42 -12.69
C THR A 342 -0.55 16.51 -13.07
N LEU A 343 -1.39 16.39 -12.04
CA LEU A 343 -2.82 16.72 -12.09
C LEU A 343 -3.01 18.11 -11.49
N GLY A 344 -3.24 19.11 -12.32
CA GLY A 344 -3.39 20.51 -11.91
C GLY A 344 -4.84 20.97 -11.93
N PHE A 345 -5.22 21.83 -10.98
CA PHE A 345 -6.55 22.42 -10.84
C PHE A 345 -6.48 23.94 -11.09
N GLN A 346 -7.57 24.52 -11.56
CA GLN A 346 -7.70 25.95 -11.87
C GLN A 346 -8.73 26.60 -10.93
N ASP A 347 -8.85 27.94 -10.98
CA ASP A 347 -9.79 28.72 -10.18
C ASP A 347 -11.27 28.29 -10.24
N PRO A 348 -11.80 27.63 -11.30
CA PRO A 348 -13.18 27.16 -11.30
C PRO A 348 -13.39 25.84 -10.54
N ALA A 349 -12.33 25.26 -9.95
CA ALA A 349 -12.43 24.05 -9.14
C ALA A 349 -12.82 24.40 -7.70
N ASN A 350 -13.84 23.73 -7.17
CA ASN A 350 -14.33 23.94 -5.80
C ASN A 350 -13.45 23.19 -4.77
N LEU A 351 -12.15 23.50 -4.76
CA LEU A 351 -11.14 22.92 -3.86
C LEU A 351 -10.52 23.96 -2.92
N ASP A 352 -11.10 25.15 -2.84
CA ASP A 352 -10.61 26.34 -2.17
C ASP A 352 -11.09 26.48 -0.70
N GLU A 353 -11.33 25.37 -0.02
CA GLU A 353 -11.67 25.39 1.41
C GLU A 353 -10.46 25.81 2.28
N GLY A 354 -10.61 26.94 2.99
CA GLY A 354 -9.61 27.46 3.94
C GLY A 354 -8.62 28.46 3.34
N ASP A 355 -7.57 28.80 4.11
CA ASP A 355 -6.60 29.84 3.72
C ASP A 355 -5.54 29.36 2.71
N MET A 356 -5.44 28.06 2.47
CA MET A 356 -4.46 27.46 1.55
C MET A 356 -4.95 26.10 1.05
N TRP A 357 -4.83 25.86 -0.27
CA TRP A 357 -5.21 24.60 -0.89
C TRP A 357 -4.23 24.19 -2.02
N PRO A 358 -4.09 22.88 -2.27
CA PRO A 358 -3.19 22.36 -3.29
C PRO A 358 -3.73 22.55 -4.71
N VAL A 359 -3.00 23.30 -5.54
CA VAL A 359 -3.35 23.56 -6.95
C VAL A 359 -2.84 22.50 -7.93
N ALA A 360 -1.93 21.60 -7.51
CA ALA A 360 -1.44 20.51 -8.34
C ALA A 360 -0.93 19.32 -7.51
N TYR A 361 -1.05 18.13 -8.07
CA TYR A 361 -0.56 16.87 -7.49
C TYR A 361 0.38 16.16 -8.46
N ALA A 362 1.54 15.74 -7.98
CA ALA A 362 2.45 14.89 -8.75
C ALA A 362 1.93 13.45 -8.83
N LEU A 363 1.91 12.89 -10.04
CA LEU A 363 1.55 11.51 -10.33
C LEU A 363 2.81 10.74 -10.73
N GLN A 364 3.20 9.80 -9.86
CA GLN A 364 4.36 8.93 -10.09
C GLN A 364 3.97 7.60 -10.73
N LYS A 365 2.86 7.00 -10.27
CA LYS A 365 2.33 5.72 -10.73
C LYS A 365 0.81 5.70 -10.58
N TRP A 366 0.13 4.88 -11.38
CA TRP A 366 -1.30 4.62 -11.21
C TRP A 366 -1.53 3.43 -10.28
N SER A 367 -2.34 3.60 -9.24
CA SER A 367 -2.77 2.53 -8.34
C SER A 367 -4.24 2.72 -7.97
N PRO A 368 -4.94 1.69 -7.45
CA PRO A 368 -6.32 1.85 -6.99
C PRO A 368 -6.50 2.95 -5.93
N ALA A 369 -5.47 3.18 -5.10
CA ALA A 369 -5.48 4.27 -4.12
C ALA A 369 -5.38 5.66 -4.80
N VAL A 370 -4.51 5.79 -5.80
CA VAL A 370 -4.41 7.01 -6.62
C VAL A 370 -5.72 7.27 -7.36
N GLU A 371 -6.32 6.23 -7.95
CA GLU A 371 -7.61 6.32 -8.62
C GLU A 371 -8.71 6.82 -7.68
N LYS A 372 -8.86 6.21 -6.49
CA LYS A 372 -9.82 6.66 -5.46
C LYS A 372 -9.59 8.13 -5.08
N LYS A 373 -8.33 8.56 -4.95
CA LYS A 373 -7.99 9.95 -4.64
C LYS A 373 -8.32 10.90 -5.80
N VAL A 374 -8.02 10.54 -7.04
CA VAL A 374 -8.37 11.32 -8.24
C VAL A 374 -9.89 11.46 -8.35
N VAL A 375 -10.65 10.37 -8.14
CA VAL A 375 -12.13 10.42 -8.10
C VAL A 375 -12.64 11.40 -7.05
N ALA A 376 -12.11 11.34 -5.82
CA ALA A 376 -12.51 12.24 -4.75
C ALA A 376 -12.20 13.72 -5.09
N LEU A 377 -10.99 13.99 -5.58
CA LEU A 377 -10.56 15.34 -5.98
C LEU A 377 -11.40 15.90 -7.12
N VAL A 378 -11.65 15.09 -8.16
CA VAL A 378 -12.43 15.52 -9.32
C VAL A 378 -13.90 15.75 -8.94
N LYS A 379 -14.47 14.92 -8.05
CA LYS A 379 -15.83 15.12 -7.53
C LYS A 379 -15.95 16.39 -6.69
N ALA A 380 -14.99 16.65 -5.80
CA ALA A 380 -14.96 17.88 -5.03
C ALA A 380 -14.74 19.10 -5.93
N ALA A 381 -13.86 19.00 -6.93
CA ALA A 381 -13.59 20.10 -7.87
C ALA A 381 -14.82 20.53 -8.70
N VAL A 382 -15.86 19.70 -8.79
CA VAL A 382 -17.07 19.97 -9.59
C VAL A 382 -18.36 20.02 -8.76
N SER A 383 -18.27 19.86 -7.43
CA SER A 383 -19.43 19.76 -6.53
C SER A 383 -20.10 21.09 -6.23
#